data_AF-A0A1G5BKV3-F1
#
_entry.id   AF-A0A1G5BKV3-F1
#
_cell.length_a   1.000
_cell.length_b   1.000
_cell.length_c   1.000
_cell.angle_alpha   90.00
_cell.angle_beta   90.00
_cell.angle_gamma   90.00
#
_symmetry.space_group_name_H-M   'P 1'
#
loop_
_entity.id
_entity.type
_entity.pdbx_description
1 polymer ?
#
loop_
_entity_poly.entity_id
_entity_poly.type
_entity_poly.pdbx_seq_one_letter_code
_entity_poly.pdbx_strand_id
1 'polypeptide(L)'
;MRILRRSFLASLLVFGTCFMGTVSMATELSLGEGGPPLTYRLDEVSVRLTRHSGNPALPIRRVILSGTGGATLERDGERMQFSYGNRELLALLNALYKIRFFDLPSQYNTRYSVFLKDDGTVGTEALRMPDSASTSICFAVSGYEKCVTYGRNSPLGLEGIAKQVFSDAGRLASDR
;
A
#
# COMPACT_ATOMS: atom_id res chain seq x y z
N MET A 1 80.92 -0.52 -8.45
CA MET A 1 81.52 -1.84 -8.15
C MET A 1 81.19 -2.16 -6.69
N ARG A 2 80.42 -3.25 -6.44
CA ARG A 2 80.37 -4.12 -5.23
C ARG A 2 80.24 -3.43 -3.84
N ILE A 3 79.40 -3.78 -2.87
CA ILE A 3 78.77 -5.03 -2.38
C ILE A 3 77.97 -4.55 -1.12
N LEU A 4 76.66 -4.81 -0.97
CA LEU A 4 76.01 -6.01 -0.40
C LEU A 4 75.73 -5.92 1.13
N ARG A 5 74.43 -6.01 1.48
CA ARG A 5 73.81 -6.67 2.68
C ARG A 5 74.15 -6.05 4.06
N ARG A 6 73.35 -6.12 5.13
CA ARG A 6 72.20 -6.92 5.65
C ARG A 6 71.87 -6.16 6.99
N SER A 7 70.66 -5.92 7.49
CA SER A 7 69.68 -6.86 8.06
C SER A 7 69.01 -6.19 9.28
N PHE A 8 67.70 -6.41 9.45
CA PHE A 8 66.93 -6.51 10.71
C PHE A 8 66.79 -5.25 11.61
N LEU A 9 65.71 -4.96 12.34
CA LEU A 9 64.29 -5.36 12.47
C LEU A 9 63.83 -4.61 13.74
N ALA A 10 62.66 -3.93 13.78
CA ALA A 10 61.76 -3.89 14.96
C ALA A 10 60.65 -2.82 14.85
N SER A 11 59.41 -3.29 14.98
CA SER A 11 58.23 -2.71 15.68
C SER A 11 57.92 -1.21 15.54
N LEU A 12 56.69 -0.81 15.19
CA LEU A 12 55.50 -1.04 16.01
C LEU A 12 54.22 -0.93 15.15
N LEU A 13 53.36 -1.95 15.23
CA LEU A 13 52.00 -1.95 14.70
C LEU A 13 51.09 -1.14 15.65
N VAL A 14 50.56 0.00 15.19
CA VAL A 14 49.47 0.70 15.86
C VAL A 14 48.16 0.13 15.31
N PHE A 15 47.51 -0.73 16.09
CA PHE A 15 46.14 -1.15 15.87
C PHE A 15 45.21 0.05 16.07
N GLY A 16 44.82 0.68 14.97
CA GLY A 16 43.68 1.60 14.95
C GLY A 16 42.40 0.79 15.15
N THR A 17 41.83 0.85 16.35
CA THR A 17 40.53 0.28 16.69
C THR A 17 39.45 0.94 15.82
N CYS A 18 38.98 0.23 14.80
CA CYS A 18 37.75 0.58 14.11
C CYS A 18 36.60 0.52 15.13
N PHE A 19 36.00 1.68 15.40
CA PHE A 19 34.68 1.80 16.01
C PHE A 19 33.71 0.89 15.25
N MET A 20 33.37 -0.27 15.81
CA MET A 20 32.15 -0.97 15.41
C MET A 20 30.99 -0.13 15.92
N GLY A 21 30.54 0.82 15.11
CA GLY A 21 29.23 1.41 15.26
C GLY A 21 28.21 0.29 15.16
N THR A 22 27.66 -0.12 16.29
CA THR A 22 26.45 -0.93 16.31
C THR A 22 25.36 -0.09 15.66
N VAL A 23 25.03 -0.41 14.42
CA VAL A 23 23.82 0.12 13.77
C VAL A 23 22.66 -0.48 14.54
N SER A 24 22.16 0.27 15.53
CA SER A 24 20.88 -0.03 16.16
C SER A 24 19.81 0.15 15.10
N MET A 25 19.43 -0.94 14.43
CA MET A 25 18.20 -1.00 13.66
C MET A 25 17.07 -0.81 14.67
N ALA A 26 16.62 0.44 14.84
CA ALA A 26 15.39 0.74 15.55
C ALA A 26 14.29 0.00 14.79
N THR A 27 13.78 -1.07 15.36
CA THR A 27 12.54 -1.70 14.88
C THR A 27 11.48 -0.63 14.97
N GLU A 28 11.14 -0.03 13.83
CA GLU A 28 10.01 0.89 13.73
C GLU A 28 8.79 0.15 14.26
N LEU A 29 8.14 0.73 15.27
CA LEU A 29 6.96 0.13 15.87
C LEU A 29 5.86 0.11 14.81
N SER A 30 5.38 -1.08 14.47
CA SER A 30 4.27 -1.31 13.54
C SER A 30 2.99 -1.69 14.30
N LEU A 31 1.84 -1.47 13.66
CA LEU A 31 0.54 -1.91 14.16
C LEU A 31 0.40 -3.43 14.01
N GLY A 32 1.02 -4.20 14.91
CA GLY A 32 1.12 -5.65 14.80
C GLY A 32 2.14 -6.11 13.76
N GLU A 33 2.30 -7.43 13.62
CA GLU A 33 3.25 -8.01 12.68
C GLU A 33 2.82 -7.74 11.24
N GLY A 34 3.66 -7.03 10.48
CA GLY A 34 3.35 -6.64 9.11
C GLY A 34 2.25 -5.59 8.96
N GLY A 35 1.95 -4.82 10.02
CA GLY A 35 1.04 -3.66 9.96
C GLY A 35 1.73 -2.37 9.54
N PRO A 36 0.97 -1.27 9.33
CA PRO A 36 1.55 0.04 9.04
C PRO A 36 2.43 0.53 10.21
N PRO A 37 3.42 1.40 9.95
CA PRO A 37 4.17 2.07 11.01
C PRO A 37 3.23 2.89 11.92
N LEU A 38 3.53 2.96 13.22
CA LEU A 38 2.72 3.72 14.18
C LEU A 38 2.92 5.24 14.06
N THR A 39 4.03 5.67 13.47
CA THR A 39 4.32 7.08 13.25
C THR A 39 5.00 7.21 11.91
N TYR A 40 4.50 8.12 11.08
CA TYR A 40 4.98 8.38 9.74
C TYR A 40 4.61 9.82 9.37
N ARG A 41 5.34 10.39 8.42
CA ARG A 41 5.02 11.73 7.94
C ARG A 41 3.86 11.67 6.97
N LEU A 42 3.00 12.69 7.00
CA LEU A 42 1.83 12.72 6.12
C LEU A 42 2.24 12.73 4.65
N ASP A 43 3.33 13.40 4.28
CA ASP A 43 3.82 13.50 2.90
C ASP A 43 4.37 12.18 2.32
N GLU A 44 4.60 11.18 3.16
CA GLU A 44 4.94 9.81 2.74
C GLU A 44 3.70 8.97 2.39
N VAL A 45 2.50 9.47 2.70
CA VAL A 45 1.24 8.75 2.49
C VAL A 45 0.78 8.87 1.04
N SER A 46 0.35 7.74 0.48
CA SER A 46 -0.40 7.67 -0.77
C SER A 46 -1.63 6.79 -0.59
N VAL A 47 -2.78 7.28 -1.05
CA VAL A 47 -4.02 6.48 -1.09
C VAL A 47 -4.51 6.41 -2.52
N ARG A 48 -4.64 5.18 -3.04
CA ARG A 48 -5.11 4.91 -4.40
C ARG A 48 -6.40 4.13 -4.38
N LEU A 49 -7.42 4.64 -5.04
CA LEU A 49 -8.68 3.95 -5.26
C LEU A 49 -8.80 3.63 -6.74
N THR A 50 -9.13 2.39 -7.06
CA THR A 50 -9.35 1.93 -8.43
C THR A 50 -10.68 1.22 -8.52
N ARG A 51 -11.53 1.58 -9.49
CA ARG A 51 -12.82 0.95 -9.72
C ARG A 51 -12.90 0.39 -11.12
N HIS A 52 -13.14 -0.92 -11.18
CA HIS A 52 -13.42 -1.69 -12.38
C HIS A 52 -14.92 -1.93 -12.48
N SER A 53 -15.48 -1.70 -13.67
CA SER A 53 -16.91 -1.90 -13.95
C SER A 53 -17.30 -3.38 -14.12
N GLY A 54 -16.32 -4.27 -14.29
CA GLY A 54 -16.54 -5.67 -14.69
C GLY A 54 -16.72 -5.84 -16.20
N ASN A 55 -16.86 -4.76 -16.97
CA ASN A 55 -16.85 -4.79 -18.43
C ASN A 55 -15.50 -4.26 -18.94
N PRO A 56 -14.68 -5.08 -19.63
CA PRO A 56 -13.37 -4.66 -20.11
C PRO A 56 -13.41 -3.52 -21.14
N ALA A 57 -14.56 -3.28 -21.79
CA ALA A 57 -14.75 -2.17 -22.72
C ALA A 57 -15.00 -0.83 -22.02
N LEU A 58 -15.32 -0.81 -20.72
CA LEU A 58 -15.55 0.42 -19.97
C LEU A 58 -14.26 0.87 -19.26
N PRO A 59 -13.95 2.18 -19.27
CA PRO A 59 -12.71 2.69 -18.68
C PRO A 59 -12.67 2.49 -17.16
N ILE A 60 -11.46 2.24 -16.66
CA ILE A 60 -11.19 2.17 -15.22
C ILE A 60 -11.25 3.59 -14.65
N ARG A 61 -11.90 3.74 -13.50
CA ARG A 61 -11.85 4.98 -12.73
C ARG A 61 -10.79 4.87 -11.65
N ARG A 62 -9.91 5.87 -11.54
CA ARG A 62 -8.83 5.87 -10.54
C ARG A 62 -8.75 7.22 -9.83
N VAL A 63 -8.54 7.19 -8.53
CA VAL A 63 -8.17 8.36 -7.73
C VAL A 63 -6.85 8.06 -7.04
N ILE A 64 -5.90 8.99 -7.10
CA ILE A 64 -4.64 8.92 -6.36
C ILE A 64 -4.55 10.18 -5.51
N LEU A 65 -4.41 10.02 -4.20
CA LEU A 65 -4.27 11.10 -3.22
C LEU A 65 -2.88 11.02 -2.62
N SER A 66 -2.11 12.11 -2.69
CA SER A 66 -0.79 12.23 -2.08
C SER A 66 -0.84 13.07 -0.81
N GLY A 67 -0.05 12.66 0.18
CA GLY A 67 0.26 13.42 1.38
C GLY A 67 0.87 14.80 1.19
N THR A 68 1.38 15.07 -0.01
CA THR A 68 1.91 16.38 -0.40
C THR A 68 0.82 17.38 -0.78
N GLY A 69 -0.45 16.96 -0.77
CA GLY A 69 -1.62 17.78 -1.12
C GLY A 69 -2.03 17.71 -2.60
N GLY A 70 -1.28 16.97 -3.41
CA GLY A 70 -1.61 16.71 -4.81
C GLY A 70 -2.52 15.49 -4.97
N ALA A 71 -3.44 15.54 -5.93
CA ALA A 71 -4.28 14.42 -6.28
C ALA A 71 -4.57 14.33 -7.78
N THR A 72 -4.89 13.12 -8.24
CA THR A 72 -5.31 12.86 -9.61
C THR A 72 -6.59 12.06 -9.66
N LEU A 73 -7.45 12.39 -10.62
CA LEU A 73 -8.63 11.64 -10.99
C LEU A 73 -8.47 11.21 -12.44
N GLU A 74 -8.52 9.90 -12.67
CA GLU A 74 -8.65 9.33 -14.01
C GLU A 74 -10.08 8.86 -14.21
N ARG A 75 -10.72 9.38 -15.25
CA ARG A 75 -12.10 9.08 -15.62
C ARG A 75 -12.22 9.22 -17.13
N ASP A 76 -12.86 8.25 -17.77
CA ASP A 76 -13.15 8.28 -19.21
C ASP A 76 -11.90 8.50 -20.11
N GLY A 77 -10.75 7.98 -19.67
CA GLY A 77 -9.47 8.11 -20.37
C GLY A 77 -8.73 9.42 -20.11
N GLU A 78 -9.36 10.38 -19.43
CA GLU A 78 -8.75 11.66 -19.07
C GLU A 78 -8.15 11.62 -17.67
N ARG A 79 -7.04 12.32 -17.48
CA ARG A 79 -6.38 12.51 -16.18
C ARG A 79 -6.46 13.97 -15.76
N MET A 80 -7.24 14.25 -14.72
CA MET A 80 -7.38 15.57 -14.12
C MET A 80 -6.53 15.65 -12.84
N GLN A 81 -5.80 16.74 -12.66
CA GLN A 81 -5.09 17.03 -11.41
C GLN A 81 -5.89 18.03 -10.58
N PHE A 82 -5.91 17.84 -9.26
CA PHE A 82 -6.56 18.73 -8.32
C PHE A 82 -5.81 18.75 -6.98
N SER A 83 -6.11 19.73 -6.14
CA SER A 83 -5.59 19.80 -4.78
C SER A 83 -6.51 19.05 -3.82
N TYR A 84 -5.91 18.26 -2.93
CA TYR A 84 -6.63 17.54 -1.89
C TYR A 84 -5.98 17.85 -0.54
N GLY A 85 -6.67 18.58 0.32
CA GLY A 85 -6.05 19.14 1.51
C GLY A 85 -5.65 18.09 2.55
N ASN A 86 -4.67 18.46 3.37
CA ASN A 86 -4.12 17.57 4.40
C ASN A 86 -5.17 17.17 5.45
N ARG A 87 -6.17 18.04 5.71
CA ARG A 87 -7.25 17.74 6.67
C ARG A 87 -8.18 16.67 6.10
N GLU A 88 -8.52 16.77 4.82
CA GLU A 88 -9.36 15.83 4.09
C GLU A 88 -8.67 14.48 3.97
N LEU A 89 -7.35 14.47 3.72
CA LEU A 89 -6.55 13.24 3.74
C LEU A 89 -6.52 12.62 5.13
N LEU A 90 -6.28 13.39 6.19
CA LEU A 90 -6.28 12.89 7.56
C LEU A 90 -7.66 12.31 7.95
N ALA A 91 -8.75 12.95 7.54
CA ALA A 91 -10.10 12.44 7.76
C ALA A 91 -10.32 11.09 7.05
N LEU A 92 -9.82 10.93 5.82
CA LEU A 92 -9.83 9.67 5.10
C LEU A 92 -9.03 8.59 5.84
N LEU A 93 -7.83 8.91 6.31
CA LEU A 93 -7.00 7.97 7.08
C LEU A 93 -7.74 7.51 8.34
N ASN A 94 -8.32 8.44 9.10
CA ASN A 94 -9.12 8.10 10.27
C ASN A 94 -10.32 7.20 9.94
N ALA A 95 -10.97 7.42 8.79
CA ALA A 95 -12.04 6.54 8.33
C ALA A 95 -11.55 5.11 8.05
N LEU A 96 -10.35 4.94 7.46
CA LEU A 96 -9.72 3.63 7.25
C LEU A 96 -9.41 2.93 8.58
N TYR A 97 -8.80 3.64 9.54
CA TYR A 97 -8.52 3.10 10.88
C TYR A 97 -9.81 2.71 11.61
N LYS A 98 -10.87 3.52 11.51
CA LYS A 98 -12.17 3.26 12.15
C LYS A 98 -12.80 1.94 11.70
N ILE A 99 -12.64 1.57 10.43
CA ILE A 99 -13.16 0.30 9.89
C ILE A 99 -12.17 -0.86 10.02
N ARG A 100 -11.06 -0.67 10.78
CA ARG A 100 -9.98 -1.65 10.92
C ARG A 100 -9.42 -2.11 9.58
N PHE A 101 -9.25 -1.18 8.64
CA PHE A 101 -8.85 -1.46 7.26
C PHE A 101 -7.61 -2.37 7.16
N PHE A 102 -6.62 -2.14 8.02
CA PHE A 102 -5.35 -2.88 8.03
C PHE A 102 -5.49 -4.34 8.46
N ASP A 103 -6.55 -4.67 9.21
CA ASP A 103 -6.87 -6.04 9.62
C ASP A 103 -7.69 -6.80 8.57
N LEU A 104 -8.20 -6.11 7.54
CA LEU A 104 -9.06 -6.73 6.53
C LEU A 104 -8.25 -7.65 5.60
N PRO A 105 -8.79 -8.81 5.20
CA PRO A 105 -8.31 -9.57 4.05
C PRO A 105 -8.08 -8.70 2.81
N SER A 106 -7.06 -9.03 2.04
CA SER A 106 -6.73 -8.27 0.82
C SER A 106 -7.75 -8.47 -0.31
N GLN A 107 -8.55 -9.55 -0.27
CA GLN A 107 -9.54 -9.90 -1.29
C GLN A 107 -10.87 -10.33 -0.67
N TYR A 108 -11.95 -9.69 -1.11
CA TYR A 108 -13.36 -10.01 -0.78
C TYR A 108 -14.20 -10.32 -2.01
N ASN A 109 -13.58 -10.33 -3.19
CA ASN A 109 -14.22 -10.69 -4.46
C ASN A 109 -14.04 -12.18 -4.80
N THR A 110 -13.22 -12.92 -4.06
CA THR A 110 -13.04 -14.36 -4.24
C THR A 110 -14.26 -15.11 -3.70
N ARG A 111 -14.89 -15.92 -4.56
CA ARG A 111 -15.91 -16.88 -4.14
C ARG A 111 -15.30 -18.28 -4.16
N TYR A 112 -15.82 -19.17 -3.34
CA TYR A 112 -15.41 -20.57 -3.33
C TYR A 112 -16.62 -21.45 -3.61
N SER A 113 -16.42 -22.49 -4.42
CA SER A 113 -17.34 -23.62 -4.51
C SER A 113 -16.88 -24.70 -3.55
N VAL A 114 -17.81 -25.27 -2.81
CA VAL A 114 -17.57 -26.40 -1.92
C VAL A 114 -18.27 -27.62 -2.51
N PHE A 115 -17.55 -28.72 -2.70
CA PHE A 115 -18.08 -29.93 -3.32
C PHE A 115 -17.62 -31.19 -2.58
N LEU A 116 -18.43 -32.24 -2.62
CA LEU A 116 -18.09 -33.55 -2.09
C LEU A 116 -17.38 -34.36 -3.18
N LYS A 117 -16.22 -34.92 -2.85
CA LYS A 117 -15.49 -35.85 -3.72
C LYS A 117 -15.99 -37.27 -3.53
N ASP A 118 -15.66 -38.13 -4.49
CA ASP A 118 -16.07 -39.54 -4.52
C ASP A 118 -15.49 -40.36 -3.34
N ASP A 119 -14.38 -39.93 -2.76
CA ASP A 119 -13.77 -40.52 -1.56
C ASP A 119 -14.43 -40.05 -0.24
N GLY A 120 -15.49 -39.24 -0.32
CA GLY A 120 -16.21 -38.68 0.82
C GLY A 120 -15.53 -37.44 1.43
N THR A 121 -14.44 -36.94 0.86
CA THR A 121 -13.78 -35.72 1.34
C THR A 121 -14.38 -34.45 0.74
N VAL A 122 -14.29 -33.34 1.46
CA VAL A 122 -14.76 -32.02 0.98
C VAL A 122 -13.65 -31.31 0.24
N GLY A 123 -13.92 -30.90 -1.01
CA GLY A 123 -13.08 -30.04 -1.81
C GLY A 123 -13.57 -28.59 -1.79
N THR A 124 -12.63 -27.65 -1.92
CA THR A 124 -12.92 -26.23 -2.13
C THR A 124 -12.16 -25.71 -3.33
N GLU A 125 -12.84 -25.02 -4.25
CA GLU A 125 -12.22 -24.40 -5.41
C GLU A 125 -12.57 -22.91 -5.48
N ALA A 126 -11.57 -22.08 -5.77
CA ALA A 126 -11.77 -20.65 -5.97
C ALA A 126 -12.46 -20.39 -7.32
N LEU A 127 -13.65 -19.80 -7.28
CA LEU A 127 -14.37 -19.32 -8.43
C LEU A 127 -13.73 -18.01 -8.91
N ARG A 128 -13.05 -18.05 -10.05
CA ARG A 128 -12.61 -16.83 -10.74
C ARG A 128 -13.82 -16.14 -11.36
N MET A 129 -14.06 -14.88 -10.98
CA MET A 129 -15.09 -14.04 -11.60
C MET A 129 -14.42 -12.88 -12.39
N PRO A 130 -13.86 -13.15 -13.58
CA PRO A 130 -13.11 -12.17 -14.37
C PRO A 130 -13.93 -10.93 -14.76
N ASP A 131 -15.26 -11.07 -14.91
CA ASP A 131 -16.16 -10.00 -15.36
C ASP A 131 -16.91 -9.31 -14.21
N SER A 132 -16.43 -9.45 -12.97
CA SER A 132 -17.10 -8.85 -11.82
C SER A 132 -16.60 -7.43 -11.54
N ALA A 133 -17.54 -6.50 -11.38
CA ALA A 133 -17.24 -5.15 -10.92
C ALA A 133 -16.51 -5.22 -9.56
N SER A 134 -15.43 -4.47 -9.43
CA SER A 134 -14.62 -4.45 -8.22
C SER A 134 -14.08 -3.06 -7.93
N THR A 135 -13.84 -2.80 -6.65
CA THR A 135 -13.14 -1.61 -6.18
C THR A 135 -11.97 -2.05 -5.33
N SER A 136 -10.81 -1.42 -5.53
CA SER A 136 -9.61 -1.61 -4.74
C SER A 136 -9.25 -0.30 -4.06
N ILE A 137 -8.94 -0.36 -2.77
CA ILE A 137 -8.38 0.74 -1.99
C ILE A 137 -7.00 0.30 -1.54
N CYS A 138 -5.97 1.06 -1.90
CA CYS A 138 -4.59 0.84 -1.48
C CYS A 138 -4.12 2.02 -0.65
N PHE A 139 -3.60 1.74 0.54
CA PHE A 139 -2.86 2.66 1.39
C PHE A 139 -1.39 2.29 1.32
N ALA A 140 -0.52 3.28 1.10
CA ALA A 140 0.93 3.11 1.11
C ALA A 140 1.59 4.20 1.96
N VAL A 141 2.61 3.83 2.74
CA VAL A 141 3.42 4.74 3.55
C VAL A 141 4.75 4.10 3.91
N SER A 142 5.86 4.83 3.85
CA SER A 142 7.19 4.40 4.34
C SER A 142 7.59 2.95 3.95
N GLY A 143 7.30 2.52 2.71
CA GLY A 143 7.59 1.16 2.23
C GLY A 143 6.56 0.08 2.58
N TYR A 144 5.57 0.38 3.42
CA TYR A 144 4.40 -0.45 3.66
C TYR A 144 3.30 -0.18 2.61
N GLU A 145 2.65 -1.23 2.12
CA GLU A 145 1.44 -1.13 1.30
C GLU A 145 0.37 -2.14 1.75
N LYS A 146 -0.87 -1.68 1.86
CA LYS A 146 -2.05 -2.52 2.06
C LYS A 146 -3.10 -2.19 1.03
N CYS A 147 -3.49 -3.21 0.25
CA CYS A 147 -4.60 -3.13 -0.68
C CYS A 147 -5.74 -4.07 -0.25
N VAL A 148 -6.97 -3.55 -0.28
CA VAL A 148 -8.20 -4.33 -0.09
C VAL A 148 -9.06 -4.19 -1.33
N THR A 149 -9.34 -5.32 -1.98
CA THR A 149 -10.18 -5.39 -3.18
C THR A 149 -11.49 -6.09 -2.85
N TYR A 150 -12.61 -5.47 -3.23
CA TYR A 150 -13.94 -5.97 -2.95
C TYR A 150 -14.87 -5.84 -4.16
N GLY A 151 -15.84 -6.75 -4.25
CA GLY A 151 -16.93 -6.69 -5.23
C GLY A 151 -18.24 -6.26 -4.58
N ARG A 152 -19.37 -6.79 -5.08
CA ARG A 152 -20.72 -6.45 -4.59
C ARG A 152 -20.94 -6.72 -3.09
N ASN A 153 -20.25 -7.70 -2.52
CA ASN A 153 -20.40 -8.12 -1.12
C ASN A 153 -19.30 -7.50 -0.23
N SER A 154 -19.11 -6.19 -0.33
CA SER A 154 -18.06 -5.49 0.42
C SER A 154 -18.28 -5.52 1.93
N PRO A 155 -17.22 -5.61 2.75
CA PRO A 155 -17.29 -5.23 4.16
C PRO A 155 -17.94 -3.86 4.37
N LEU A 156 -18.67 -3.71 5.48
CA LEU A 156 -19.34 -2.46 5.83
C LEU A 156 -18.32 -1.31 5.89
N GLY A 157 -18.66 -0.17 5.29
CA GLY A 157 -17.85 1.05 5.32
C GLY A 157 -16.92 1.26 4.12
N LEU A 158 -16.37 0.21 3.51
CA LEU A 158 -15.42 0.34 2.38
C LEU A 158 -16.04 1.05 1.16
N GLU A 159 -17.24 0.65 0.76
CA GLU A 159 -17.95 1.30 -0.35
C GLU A 159 -18.34 2.74 -0.01
N GLY A 160 -18.64 3.02 1.27
CA GLY A 160 -18.92 4.38 1.73
C GLY A 160 -17.72 5.30 1.57
N ILE A 161 -16.53 4.84 2.00
CA ILE A 161 -15.27 5.55 1.82
C ILE A 161 -14.98 5.78 0.33
N ALA A 162 -15.11 4.73 -0.49
CA ALA A 162 -14.85 4.86 -1.93
C ALA A 162 -15.80 5.83 -2.62
N LYS A 163 -17.10 5.76 -2.34
CA LYS A 163 -18.10 6.71 -2.88
C LYS A 163 -17.76 8.14 -2.51
N GLN A 164 -17.42 8.38 -1.23
CA GLN A 164 -17.05 9.70 -0.76
C GLN A 164 -15.84 10.24 -1.52
N VAL A 165 -14.74 9.46 -1.59
CA VAL A 165 -13.51 9.89 -2.27
C VAL A 165 -13.74 10.13 -3.77
N PHE A 166 -14.46 9.25 -4.46
CA PHE A 166 -14.77 9.46 -5.88
C PHE A 166 -15.69 10.67 -6.12
N SER A 167 -16.57 10.98 -5.17
CA SER A 167 -17.44 12.17 -5.21
C SER A 167 -16.63 13.44 -5.01
N ASP A 168 -15.80 13.48 -3.96
CA ASP A 168 -14.94 14.61 -3.64
C ASP A 168 -13.95 14.91 -4.77
N ALA A 169 -13.29 13.87 -5.31
CA ALA A 169 -12.41 14.01 -6.46
C ALA A 169 -13.15 14.54 -7.69
N GLY A 170 -14.40 14.12 -7.90
CA GLY A 170 -15.24 14.62 -8.99
C GLY A 170 -15.52 16.11 -8.85
N ARG A 171 -15.93 16.55 -7.67
CA ARG A 171 -16.20 17.97 -7.38
C ARG A 171 -14.94 18.82 -7.53
N LEU A 172 -13.85 18.43 -6.86
CA LEU A 172 -12.60 19.18 -6.83
C LEU A 172 -11.89 19.25 -8.19
N ALA A 173 -12.05 18.23 -9.04
CA ALA A 173 -11.50 18.24 -10.40
C ALA A 173 -12.32 19.12 -11.36
N SER A 174 -13.61 19.33 -11.09
CA SER A 174 -14.49 20.17 -11.91
C SER A 174 -14.48 21.65 -11.50
N ASP A 175 -14.05 21.99 -10.29
CA ASP A 175 -13.93 23.37 -9.79
C ASP A 175 -12.68 24.12 -10.35
N ARG A 176 -12.06 23.61 -11.44
CA ARG A 176 -10.81 24.11 -12.04
C ARG A 176 -11.04 24.64 -13.44
#